data_AF-A0A653BCY7-F1
#
_entry.id   AF-A0A653BCY7-F1
#
_cell.length_a   1.000
_cell.length_b   1.000
_cell.length_c   1.000
_cell.angle_alpha   90.00
_cell.angle_beta   90.00
_cell.angle_gamma   90.00
#
_symmetry.space_group_name_H-M   'P 1'
#
loop_
_entity.id
_entity.type
_entity.pdbx_description
1 polymer ?
#
loop_
_entity_poly.entity_id
_entity_poly.type
_entity_poly.pdbx_seq_one_letter_code
_entity_poly.pdbx_strand_id
1 'polypeptide(L)'
;MQRTPRSISDYDASFDPVRKGRVEKSGHQLGDPQKAARAMLTIIDSPAPPAHLLLGATLWPWCVTSCRARSSIEQWEALSRSTDG
;
A
#
# COMPACT_ATOMS: atom_id res chain seq x y z
N MET A 1 9.96 5.88 -12.83
CA MET A 1 8.65 5.49 -13.41
C MET A 1 8.69 5.77 -14.91
N GLN A 2 8.59 4.74 -15.76
CA GLN A 2 8.52 4.90 -17.21
C GLN A 2 7.05 5.06 -17.62
N ARG A 3 6.73 6.06 -18.45
CA ARG A 3 5.34 6.40 -18.86
C ARG A 3 5.17 6.26 -20.37
N THR A 4 4.08 5.63 -20.78
CA THR A 4 3.64 5.59 -22.18
C THR A 4 3.30 7.01 -22.66
N PRO A 5 3.69 7.40 -23.89
CA PRO A 5 3.37 8.71 -24.45
C PRO A 5 1.86 8.91 -24.66
N ARG A 6 1.43 10.18 -24.61
CA ARG A 6 0.02 10.59 -24.79
C ARG A 6 -0.42 10.37 -26.23
N SER A 7 -1.60 9.80 -26.43
CA SER A 7 -2.16 9.55 -27.78
C SER A 7 -3.62 9.95 -27.97
N ILE A 8 -4.39 10.25 -26.91
CA ILE A 8 -5.81 10.61 -27.00
C ILE A 8 -6.09 11.84 -26.13
N SER A 9 -6.34 12.99 -26.74
CA SER A 9 -6.56 14.27 -26.06
C SER A 9 -7.85 14.32 -25.24
N ASP A 10 -8.89 13.59 -25.65
CA ASP A 10 -10.23 13.69 -25.05
C ASP A 10 -10.25 13.25 -23.57
N TYR A 11 -9.26 12.46 -23.14
CA TYR A 11 -9.14 12.04 -21.74
C TYR A 11 -8.49 13.09 -20.84
N ASP A 12 -7.85 14.11 -21.38
CA ASP A 12 -7.00 15.02 -20.62
C ASP A 12 -7.76 15.72 -19.49
N ALA A 13 -8.98 16.21 -19.75
CA ALA A 13 -9.80 16.84 -18.71
C ALA A 13 -10.06 15.92 -17.50
N SER A 14 -10.24 14.62 -17.74
CA SER A 14 -10.49 13.63 -16.68
C SER A 14 -9.20 13.15 -15.99
N PHE A 15 -8.09 13.06 -16.73
CA PHE A 15 -6.87 12.40 -16.28
C PHE A 15 -5.79 13.36 -15.81
N ASP A 16 -5.80 14.62 -16.24
CA ASP A 16 -4.80 15.61 -15.85
C ASP A 16 -4.74 15.81 -14.31
N PRO A 17 -5.87 15.90 -13.57
CA PRO A 17 -5.81 15.99 -12.11
C PRO A 17 -5.19 14.75 -11.45
N VAL A 18 -5.56 13.55 -11.92
CA VAL A 18 -4.99 12.28 -11.44
C VAL A 18 -3.49 12.22 -11.72
N ARG A 19 -3.09 12.66 -12.91
CA ARG A 19 -1.70 12.68 -13.36
C ARG A 19 -0.86 13.64 -12.51
N LYS A 20 -1.38 14.83 -12.23
CA LYS A 20 -0.76 15.82 -11.36
C LYS A 20 -0.54 15.24 -9.96
N GLY A 21 -1.58 14.68 -9.35
CA GLY A 21 -1.46 14.05 -8.03
C GLY A 21 -0.44 12.89 -7.98
N ARG A 22 -0.31 12.11 -9.06
CA ARG A 22 0.72 11.05 -9.15
C ARG A 22 2.14 11.60 -9.23
N VAL A 23 2.35 12.72 -9.92
CA VAL A 23 3.67 13.38 -9.99
C VAL A 23 4.03 13.92 -8.62
N GLU A 24 3.12 14.62 -7.95
CA GLU A 24 3.35 15.19 -6.62
C GLU A 24 3.69 14.11 -5.58
N LYS A 25 3.00 12.97 -5.62
CA LYS A 25 3.25 11.83 -4.72
C LYS A 25 4.50 11.01 -5.06
N SER A 26 5.10 11.17 -6.23
CA SER A 26 6.27 10.38 -6.62
C SER A 26 7.47 10.75 -5.75
N GLY A 27 7.97 9.80 -4.97
CA GLY A 27 9.03 10.04 -3.99
C GLY A 27 8.53 10.49 -2.61
N HIS A 28 7.23 10.76 -2.48
CA HIS A 28 6.57 11.16 -1.24
C HIS A 28 5.43 10.18 -0.89
N GLN A 29 5.57 8.92 -1.32
CA GLN A 29 4.61 7.89 -0.95
C GLN A 29 4.59 7.73 0.58
N LEU A 30 3.40 7.54 1.13
CA LEU A 30 3.24 7.20 2.54
C LEU A 30 3.86 5.83 2.82
N GLY A 31 4.52 5.70 3.97
CA GLY A 31 5.18 4.48 4.42
C GLY A 31 6.70 4.56 4.39
N ASP A 32 7.34 3.61 5.06
CA ASP A 32 8.79 3.47 5.11
C ASP A 32 9.20 2.08 4.57
N PRO A 33 9.86 2.00 3.40
CA PRO A 33 10.31 0.73 2.82
C PRO A 33 11.22 -0.09 3.74
N GLN A 34 12.04 0.56 4.57
CA GLN A 34 12.92 -0.14 5.52
C GLN A 34 12.13 -0.72 6.70
N LYS A 35 11.10 -0.02 7.18
CA LYS A 35 10.19 -0.59 8.19
C LYS A 35 9.36 -1.73 7.59
N ALA A 36 8.91 -1.59 6.34
CA ALA A 36 8.20 -2.64 5.62
C ALA A 36 9.05 -3.92 5.47
N ALA A 37 10.31 -3.78 5.06
CA ALA A 37 11.24 -4.91 4.96
C ALA A 37 11.45 -5.63 6.30
N ARG A 38 11.59 -4.87 7.40
CA ARG A 38 11.70 -5.43 8.75
C ARG A 38 10.44 -6.21 9.15
N ALA A 39 9.25 -5.69 8.86
CA ALA A 39 8.00 -6.39 9.12
C ALA A 39 7.88 -7.70 8.34
N MET A 40 8.36 -7.74 7.09
CA MET A 40 8.41 -8.98 6.30
C MET A 40 9.32 -10.03 6.94
N LEU A 41 10.50 -9.63 7.45
CA LEU A 41 11.41 -10.54 8.15
C LEU A 41 10.76 -11.11 9.43
N THR A 42 10.08 -10.27 10.22
CA THR A 42 9.33 -10.71 11.40
C THR A 42 8.25 -11.74 11.05
N ILE A 43 7.58 -11.58 9.91
CA ILE A 43 6.56 -12.51 9.44
C ILE A 43 7.17 -13.84 9.02
N ILE A 44 8.31 -13.82 8.33
CA ILE A 44 9.01 -15.04 7.88
C ILE A 44 9.46 -15.90 9.08
N ASP A 45 9.88 -15.26 10.17
CA ASP A 45 10.27 -15.95 11.40
C ASP A 45 9.08 -16.41 12.26
N SER A 46 7.85 -16.08 11.87
CA SER A 46 6.66 -16.49 12.61
C SER A 46 6.35 -17.98 12.41
N PRO A 47 5.98 -18.73 13.48
CA PRO A 47 5.57 -20.13 13.35
C PRO A 47 4.24 -20.31 12.59
N ALA A 48 3.45 -19.24 12.44
CA ALA A 48 2.17 -19.26 11.73
C ALA A 48 2.01 -17.97 10.90
N PRO A 49 2.75 -17.82 9.79
CA PRO A 49 2.69 -16.62 8.97
C PRO A 49 1.33 -16.47 8.28
N PRO A 50 0.80 -15.25 8.14
CA PRO A 50 -0.46 -15.03 7.44
C PRO A 50 -0.30 -15.22 5.93
N ALA A 51 -1.35 -15.69 5.26
CA ALA A 51 -1.38 -15.76 3.80
C ALA A 51 -1.41 -14.38 3.12
N HIS A 52 -1.87 -13.36 3.84
CA HIS A 52 -1.94 -11.98 3.36
C HIS A 52 -1.40 -11.04 4.44
N LEU A 53 -0.43 -10.19 4.08
CA LEU A 53 0.13 -9.17 4.95
C LEU A 53 -0.22 -7.79 4.41
N LEU A 54 -0.76 -6.93 5.27
CA LEU A 54 -0.96 -5.52 4.98
C LEU A 54 0.24 -4.72 5.48
N LEU A 55 0.67 -3.74 4.69
CA LEU A 55 1.78 -2.85 5.03
C LEU A 55 1.29 -1.41 4.89
N GLY A 56 1.24 -0.72 6.03
CA GLY A 56 0.80 0.66 6.18
C GLY A 56 -0.64 0.82 6.66
N ALA A 57 -0.90 1.83 7.50
CA ALA A 57 -2.22 2.06 8.11
C ALA A 57 -3.26 2.59 7.12
N THR A 58 -2.86 3.24 6.02
CA THR A 58 -3.81 3.88 5.08
C THR A 58 -4.70 2.86 4.35
N LEU A 59 -4.26 1.60 4.28
CA LEU A 59 -4.99 0.52 3.61
C LEU A 59 -6.00 -0.19 4.53
N TRP A 60 -5.94 0.07 5.84
CA TRP A 60 -6.72 -0.64 6.84
C TRP A 60 -8.24 -0.48 6.70
N PRO A 61 -8.79 0.75 6.58
CA PRO A 61 -10.25 0.94 6.52
C PRO A 61 -10.90 0.24 5.32
N TRP A 62 -10.13 0.12 4.24
CA TRP A 62 -10.57 -0.43 2.97
C TRP A 62 -10.47 -1.96 2.94
N CYS A 63 -9.43 -2.54 3.53
CA CYS A 63 -9.18 -3.97 3.43
C CYS A 63 -10.00 -4.78 4.43
N VAL A 64 -10.15 -4.31 5.67
CA VAL A 64 -10.83 -5.03 6.76
C VAL A 64 -12.32 -5.27 6.46
N THR A 65 -12.94 -4.39 5.69
CA THR A 65 -14.38 -4.45 5.38
C THR A 65 -14.73 -5.45 4.28
N SER A 66 -13.79 -5.76 3.38
CA SER A 66 -14.05 -6.58 2.18
C SER A 66 -13.28 -7.91 2.15
N CYS A 67 -12.45 -8.20 3.16
CA CYS A 67 -11.56 -9.34 3.12
C CYS A 67 -12.07 -10.55 3.92
N ARG A 68 -12.09 -11.73 3.28
CA ARG A 68 -12.36 -13.02 3.97
C ARG A 68 -11.32 -13.35 5.05
N ALA A 69 -10.12 -12.76 4.97
CA ALA A 69 -9.01 -12.97 5.90
C ALA A 69 -9.01 -11.98 7.09
N ARG A 70 -10.15 -11.36 7.40
CA ARG A 70 -10.26 -10.29 8.40
C ARG A 70 -9.63 -10.62 9.75
N SER A 71 -9.86 -11.81 10.31
CA SER A 71 -9.32 -12.19 11.63
C SER A 71 -7.80 -12.28 11.63
N SER A 72 -7.20 -12.80 10.56
CA SER A 72 -5.76 -12.83 10.38
C SER A 72 -5.21 -11.41 10.20
N ILE A 73 -5.88 -10.57 9.43
CA ILE A 73 -5.50 -9.16 9.28
C ILE A 73 -5.50 -8.49 10.66
N GLU A 74 -6.60 -8.55 11.41
CA GLU A 74 -6.73 -7.96 12.76
C GLU A 74 -5.63 -8.44 13.71
N GLN A 75 -5.24 -9.73 13.67
CA GLN A 75 -4.14 -10.27 14.47
C GLN A 75 -2.80 -9.55 14.21
N TRP A 76 -2.56 -9.09 12.98
CA TRP A 76 -1.30 -8.46 12.55
C TRP A 76 -1.38 -6.94 12.42
N GLU A 77 -2.40 -6.29 12.99
CA GLU A 77 -2.60 -4.84 12.88
C GLU A 77 -1.39 -4.03 13.35
N ALA A 78 -0.90 -4.32 14.55
CA ALA A 78 0.20 -3.57 15.15
C ALA A 78 1.46 -3.61 14.28
N LEU A 79 1.77 -4.78 13.71
CA LEU A 79 2.90 -4.94 12.81
C LEU A 79 2.67 -4.20 11.49
N SER A 80 1.46 -4.28 10.92
CA SER A 80 1.10 -3.60 9.68
C SER A 80 1.28 -2.08 9.79
N ARG A 81 0.82 -1.50 10.90
CA ARG A 81 0.93 -0.05 11.18
C ARG A 81 2.36 0.39 11.52
N SER A 82 3.20 -0.51 12.02
CA SER A 82 4.61 -0.20 12.31
C SER A 82 5.42 0.16 11.06
N THR A 83 4.87 -0.11 9.87
CA THR A 83 5.53 0.15 8.58
C THR A 83 5.26 1.55 8.02
N ASP A 84 4.42 2.33 8.71
CA ASP A 84 4.21 3.73 8.38
C ASP A 84 5.47 4.58 8.66
N GLY A 85 5.66 5.63 7.86
CA GLY A 85 6.80 6.57 7.93
C GLY A 85 6.66 7.57 9.05
#